data_AF-A0A815WRZ4-F1
#
_entry.id   AF-A0A815WRZ4-F1
#
_cell.length_a   1.000
_cell.length_b   1.000
_cell.length_c   1.000
_cell.angle_alpha   90.00
_cell.angle_beta   90.00
_cell.angle_gamma   90.00
#
_symmetry.space_group_name_H-M   'P 1'
#
loop_
_entity.id
_entity.type
_entity.pdbx_description
1 polymer ?
#
loop_
_entity_poly.entity_id
_entity_poly.type
_entity_poly.pdbx_seq_one_letter_code
_entity_poly.pdbx_strand_id
1 'polypeptide(L)'
;MSSLSDNVIMASLDNALIQLNRYLAVFILLFGVIGNILNIFVLSQRKLRINTCAWLFLISSIVNIIALIFGLLTRILSTWSLDVTATIGWTCKLRAFILFNSRTIAFWLITLASIDRCL
;
A
#
# COMPACT_ATOMS: atom_id res chain seq x y z
N MET A 1 37.34 9.39 18.33
CA MET A 1 36.90 7.99 18.59
C MET A 1 35.39 7.88 18.69
N SER A 2 34.66 8.84 19.29
CA SER A 2 33.17 8.88 19.29
C SER A 2 32.55 9.03 17.90
N SER A 3 33.08 9.89 17.04
CA SER A 3 32.56 10.06 15.67
C SER A 3 32.71 8.83 14.76
N LEU A 4 33.63 7.90 15.09
CA LEU A 4 33.87 6.66 14.36
C LEU A 4 33.03 5.47 14.90
N SER A 5 32.45 5.59 16.08
CA SER A 5 31.42 4.63 16.52
C SER A 5 30.06 5.01 15.95
N ASP A 6 29.75 6.30 15.92
CA ASP A 6 28.45 6.79 15.51
C ASP A 6 28.18 6.54 14.02
N ASN A 7 29.17 6.75 13.16
CA ASN A 7 29.05 6.45 11.72
C ASN A 7 28.88 4.94 11.42
N VAL A 8 29.51 4.05 12.19
CA VAL A 8 29.39 2.60 12.05
C VAL A 8 27.98 2.13 12.48
N ILE A 9 27.45 2.69 13.56
CA ILE A 9 26.09 2.38 14.03
C ILE A 9 25.06 2.86 12.99
N MET A 10 25.21 4.08 12.46
CA MET A 10 24.30 4.62 11.44
C MET A 10 24.33 3.79 10.14
N ALA A 11 25.52 3.35 9.71
CA ALA A 11 25.65 2.49 8.53
C ALA A 11 25.01 1.09 8.74
N SER A 12 25.14 0.54 9.96
CA SER A 12 24.53 -0.75 10.30
C SER A 12 22.99 -0.66 10.33
N LEU A 13 22.47 0.44 10.89
CA LEU A 13 21.03 0.71 10.94
C LEU A 13 20.44 0.88 9.53
N ASP A 14 21.09 1.67 8.67
CA ASP A 14 20.63 1.90 7.30
C ASP A 14 20.56 0.61 6.49
N ASN A 15 21.60 -0.23 6.59
CA ASN A 15 21.63 -1.55 5.95
C ASN A 15 20.49 -2.46 6.44
N ALA A 16 20.22 -2.47 7.75
CA ALA A 16 19.11 -3.26 8.32
C ALA A 16 17.75 -2.75 7.82
N LEU A 17 17.56 -1.44 7.76
CA LEU A 17 16.32 -0.81 7.25
C LEU A 17 16.09 -1.10 5.77
N ILE A 18 17.15 -1.06 4.95
CA ILE A 18 17.06 -1.38 3.51
C ILE A 18 16.62 -2.83 3.32
N GLN A 19 17.24 -3.77 4.04
CA GLN A 19 16.88 -5.20 3.95
C GLN A 19 15.45 -5.44 4.43
N LEU A 20 15.08 -4.89 5.59
CA LEU A 20 13.74 -5.02 6.14
C LEU A 20 12.71 -4.46 5.15
N ASN A 21 12.91 -3.24 4.66
CA ASN A 21 11.99 -2.61 3.71
C ASN A 21 11.87 -3.41 2.41
N ARG A 22 12.96 -4.01 1.91
CA ARG A 22 12.93 -4.84 0.70
C ARG A 22 12.11 -6.11 0.89
N TYR A 23 12.39 -6.91 1.91
CA TYR A 23 11.68 -8.17 2.13
C TYR A 23 10.24 -7.96 2.58
N LEU A 24 10.02 -7.01 3.49
CA LEU A 24 8.69 -6.71 4.03
C LEU A 24 7.79 -6.07 2.97
N ALA A 25 8.33 -5.24 2.06
CA ALA A 25 7.55 -4.70 0.94
C ALA A 25 7.06 -5.79 -0.01
N VAL A 26 7.92 -6.77 -0.36
CA VAL A 26 7.52 -7.89 -1.22
C VAL A 26 6.46 -8.76 -0.54
N PHE A 27 6.63 -9.03 0.76
CA PHE A 27 5.66 -9.77 1.56
C PHE A 27 4.30 -9.04 1.60
N ILE A 28 4.28 -7.75 1.94
CA ILE A 28 3.04 -6.94 1.94
C ILE A 28 2.41 -6.91 0.56
N LEU A 29 3.19 -6.80 -0.52
CA LEU A 29 2.65 -6.78 -1.87
C LEU A 29 1.94 -8.09 -2.20
N LEU A 30 2.59 -9.23 -1.94
CA LEU A 30 2.01 -10.56 -2.21
C LEU A 30 0.74 -10.80 -1.39
N PHE A 31 0.85 -10.71 -0.07
CA PHE A 31 -0.28 -10.99 0.81
C PHE A 31 -1.38 -9.93 0.69
N GLY A 32 -1.01 -8.67 0.49
CA GLY A 32 -1.96 -7.58 0.28
C GLY A 32 -2.74 -7.73 -1.02
N VAL A 33 -2.09 -8.06 -2.14
CA VAL A 33 -2.78 -8.26 -3.42
C VAL A 33 -3.67 -9.50 -3.35
N ILE A 34 -3.16 -10.62 -2.86
CA ILE A 34 -3.96 -11.86 -2.71
C ILE A 34 -5.17 -11.62 -1.80
N GLY A 35 -4.97 -11.00 -0.64
CA GLY A 35 -6.05 -10.72 0.31
C GLY A 35 -7.13 -9.81 -0.27
N ASN A 36 -6.74 -8.73 -0.94
CA ASN A 36 -7.73 -7.83 -1.56
C ASN A 36 -8.44 -8.47 -2.77
N ILE A 37 -7.77 -9.32 -3.56
CA ILE A 37 -8.43 -10.09 -4.64
C ILE A 37 -9.47 -11.06 -4.08
N LEU A 38 -9.11 -11.79 -3.02
CA LEU A 38 -10.05 -12.69 -2.34
C LEU A 38 -11.24 -11.91 -1.76
N ASN A 39 -11.00 -10.75 -1.15
CA ASN A 39 -12.08 -9.87 -0.69
C ASN A 39 -13.01 -9.46 -1.83
N ILE A 40 -12.47 -9.04 -2.98
CA ILE A 40 -13.28 -8.67 -4.15
C ILE A 40 -14.11 -9.87 -4.61
N PHE A 41 -13.51 -11.06 -4.70
CA PHE A 41 -14.21 -12.27 -5.14
C PHE A 41 -15.36 -12.64 -4.19
N VAL A 42 -15.11 -12.63 -2.88
CA VAL A 42 -16.11 -12.97 -1.86
C VAL A 42 -17.22 -11.91 -1.81
N LEU A 43 -16.87 -10.63 -1.78
CA LEU A 43 -17.84 -9.53 -1.65
C LEU A 43 -18.63 -9.28 -2.95
N SER A 44 -18.13 -9.74 -4.10
CA SER A 44 -18.87 -9.67 -5.38
C SER A 44 -20.04 -10.66 -5.45
N GLN A 45 -20.11 -11.63 -4.53
CA GLN A 45 -21.19 -12.60 -4.51
C GLN A 45 -22.56 -11.91 -4.33
N ARG A 46 -23.55 -12.36 -5.11
CA ARG A 46 -24.88 -11.74 -5.20
C ARG A 46 -25.61 -11.66 -3.85
N LYS A 47 -25.31 -12.58 -2.92
CA LYS A 47 -25.87 -12.60 -1.56
C LYS A 47 -25.33 -11.48 -0.67
N LEU A 48 -24.07 -11.07 -0.84
CA LEU A 48 -23.42 -10.04 -0.02
C LEU A 48 -23.66 -8.63 -0.56
N ARG A 49 -23.90 -8.47 -1.87
CA ARG A 49 -24.18 -7.18 -2.52
C ARG A 49 -25.48 -6.48 -2.12
N ILE A 50 -26.32 -7.12 -1.29
CA ILE A 50 -27.52 -6.51 -0.73
C ILE A 50 -27.16 -5.56 0.42
N ASN A 51 -26.02 -5.79 1.08
CA ASN A 51 -25.58 -4.98 2.20
C ASN A 51 -24.68 -3.81 1.73
N THR A 52 -25.02 -2.58 2.11
CA THR A 52 -24.23 -1.37 1.83
C THR A 52 -22.81 -1.47 2.37
N CYS A 53 -22.64 -2.01 3.59
CA CYS A 53 -21.35 -2.27 4.20
C CYS A 53 -20.44 -3.15 3.33
N ALA A 54 -20.99 -4.20 2.70
CA ALA A 54 -20.24 -5.09 1.82
C ALA A 54 -19.76 -4.38 0.55
N TRP A 55 -20.56 -3.44 0.03
CA TRP A 55 -20.16 -2.58 -1.09
C TRP A 55 -19.02 -1.63 -0.72
N LEU A 56 -19.08 -1.01 0.46
CA LEU A 56 -18.01 -0.13 0.95
C LEU A 56 -16.68 -0.90 1.10
N PHE A 57 -16.73 -2.12 1.64
CA PHE A 57 -15.54 -2.98 1.73
C PHE A 57 -15.02 -3.46 0.37
N LEU A 58 -15.90 -3.69 -0.61
CA LEU A 58 -15.51 -4.03 -1.97
C LEU A 58 -14.76 -2.88 -2.63
N ILE A 59 -15.31 -1.65 -2.56
CA ILE A 59 -14.66 -0.45 -3.09
C ILE A 59 -13.32 -0.21 -2.38
N SER A 60 -13.29 -0.37 -1.05
CA SER A 60 -12.07 -0.24 -0.26
C SER A 60 -10.98 -1.22 -0.73
N SER A 61 -11.34 -2.47 -1.00
CA SER A 61 -10.41 -3.49 -1.49
C SER A 61 -9.81 -3.13 -2.87
N ILE A 62 -10.61 -2.55 -3.78
CA ILE A 62 -10.14 -2.08 -5.09
C ILE A 62 -9.15 -0.91 -4.91
N VAL A 63 -9.52 0.09 -4.10
CA VAL A 63 -8.66 1.25 -3.82
C VAL A 63 -7.35 0.83 -3.16
N ASN A 64 -7.39 -0.18 -2.30
CA ASN A 64 -6.21 -0.73 -1.64
C ASN A 64 -5.27 -1.44 -2.62
N ILE A 65 -5.79 -2.17 -3.61
CA ILE A 65 -4.97 -2.74 -4.71
C ILE A 65 -4.29 -1.63 -5.51
N ILE A 66 -5.02 -0.55 -5.85
CA ILE A 66 -4.44 0.61 -6.54
C ILE A 66 -3.31 1.20 -5.70
N ALA A 67 -3.50 1.38 -4.39
CA ALA A 67 -2.46 1.87 -3.49
C ALA A 67 -1.23 0.95 -3.45
N LEU A 68 -1.41 -0.37 -3.43
CA LEU A 68 -0.33 -1.35 -3.44
C LEU A 68 0.46 -1.32 -4.75
N ILE A 69 -0.22 -1.26 -5.90
CA ILE A 69 0.43 -1.19 -7.21
C ILE A 69 1.17 0.13 -7.38
N PHE A 70 0.50 1.27 -7.21
CA PHE A 70 1.17 2.56 -7.47
C PHE A 70 2.15 2.95 -6.36
N GLY A 71 1.93 2.49 -5.13
CA GLY A 71 2.76 2.85 -3.99
C GLY A 71 3.96 1.96 -3.75
N LEU A 72 3.69 0.64 -3.66
CA LEU A 72 4.65 -0.35 -3.18
C LEU A 72 5.42 -1.00 -4.33
N LEU A 73 4.76 -1.32 -5.45
CA LEU A 73 5.45 -1.87 -6.62
C LEU A 73 6.49 -0.87 -7.15
N THR A 74 6.13 0.41 -7.28
CA THR A 74 7.07 1.48 -7.69
C THR A 74 8.26 1.63 -6.74
N ARG A 75 8.08 1.39 -5.44
CA ARG A 75 9.17 1.39 -4.44
C ARG A 75 10.07 0.14 -4.54
N ILE A 76 9.50 -1.00 -4.91
CA ILE A 76 10.29 -2.22 -5.13
C ILE A 76 11.12 -2.06 -6.41
N LEU A 77 10.53 -1.52 -7.47
CA LEU A 77 11.21 -1.25 -8.74
C LEU A 77 12.39 -0.28 -8.57
N SER A 78 12.24 0.77 -7.75
CA SER A 78 13.35 1.68 -7.43
C SER A 78 14.52 0.98 -6.73
N THR A 79 14.23 -0.04 -5.91
CA THR A 79 15.26 -0.82 -5.22
C THR A 79 16.06 -1.71 -6.19
N TRP A 80 15.49 -2.04 -7.36
CA TRP A 80 16.08 -2.90 -8.38
C TRP A 80 16.61 -2.10 -9.57
N SER A 81 16.97 -0.82 -9.37
CA SER A 81 17.56 0.09 -10.37
C SER A 81 16.67 0.41 -11.58
N LEU A 82 15.38 0.09 -11.52
CA LEU A 82 14.37 0.50 -12.51
C LEU A 82 13.58 1.68 -11.95
N ASP A 83 14.22 2.84 -11.88
CA ASP A 83 13.62 4.07 -11.38
C ASP A 83 12.74 4.76 -12.44
N VAL A 84 11.57 4.20 -12.70
CA VAL A 84 10.53 4.82 -13.56
C VAL A 84 10.20 6.26 -13.10
N THR A 85 10.35 6.49 -11.79
CA THR A 85 10.11 7.78 -11.14
C THR A 85 11.21 8.81 -11.41
N ALA A 86 12.45 8.37 -11.60
CA ALA A 86 13.57 9.24 -11.98
C ALA A 86 13.57 9.51 -13.49
N THR A 87 13.06 8.59 -14.29
CA THR A 87 12.94 8.76 -15.75
C THR A 87 11.86 9.75 -16.15
N ILE A 88 10.72 9.80 -15.43
CA ILE A 88 9.57 10.65 -15.80
C ILE A 88 9.06 11.42 -14.58
N GLY A 89 9.38 12.72 -14.49
CA GLY A 89 9.00 13.56 -13.34
C GLY A 89 7.48 13.63 -13.05
N TRP A 90 6.63 13.46 -14.07
CA TRP A 90 5.18 13.35 -13.89
C TRP A 90 4.78 12.14 -13.05
N THR A 91 5.41 10.98 -13.26
CA THR A 91 5.05 9.74 -12.56
C THR A 91 5.33 9.83 -11.06
N CYS A 92 6.34 10.60 -10.65
CA CYS A 92 6.64 10.90 -9.25
C CYS A 92 5.48 11.65 -8.56
N LYS A 93 4.99 12.71 -9.20
CA LYS A 93 3.87 13.51 -8.68
C LYS A 93 2.57 12.71 -8.66
N LEU A 94 2.31 11.98 -9.75
CA LEU A 94 1.13 11.12 -9.86
C LEU A 94 1.13 10.02 -8.78
N ARG A 95 2.27 9.40 -8.52
CA ARG A 95 2.43 8.42 -7.45
C ARG A 95 2.08 9.01 -6.07
N ALA A 96 2.64 10.17 -5.74
CA ALA A 96 2.37 10.83 -4.46
C ALA A 96 0.87 11.17 -4.31
N PHE A 97 0.27 11.69 -5.38
CA PHE A 97 -1.16 11.98 -5.43
C PHE A 97 -2.02 10.72 -5.25
N ILE A 98 -1.78 9.66 -6.02
CA ILE A 98 -2.55 8.40 -5.93
C ILE A 98 -2.41 7.80 -4.53
N LEU A 99 -1.19 7.73 -3.99
CA LEU A 99 -0.95 7.18 -2.66
C LEU A 99 -1.74 7.89 -1.56
N PHE A 100 -1.71 9.22 -1.56
CA PHE A 100 -2.41 10.03 -0.58
C PHE A 100 -3.92 9.86 -0.70
N ASN A 101 -4.44 9.95 -1.93
CA ASN A 101 -5.88 9.83 -2.19
C ASN A 101 -6.39 8.42 -1.87
N SER A 102 -5.72 7.36 -2.32
CA SER A 102 -6.14 5.99 -2.07
C SER A 102 -6.18 5.66 -0.58
N ARG A 103 -5.19 6.11 0.21
CA ARG A 103 -5.20 5.91 1.68
C ARG A 103 -6.35 6.66 2.35
N THR A 104 -6.58 7.90 1.93
CA THR A 104 -7.66 8.74 2.45
C THR A 104 -9.02 8.12 2.14
N ILE A 105 -9.24 7.71 0.88
CA ILE A 105 -10.47 7.05 0.45
C ILE A 105 -10.68 5.74 1.22
N ALA A 106 -9.66 4.89 1.34
CA ALA A 106 -9.77 3.64 2.10
C ALA A 106 -10.16 3.88 3.57
N PHE A 107 -9.57 4.89 4.21
CA PHE A 107 -9.91 5.28 5.58
C PHE A 107 -11.37 5.73 5.68
N TRP A 108 -11.82 6.64 4.81
CA TRP A 108 -13.21 7.11 4.81
C TRP A 108 -14.22 6.00 4.52
N LEU A 109 -13.90 5.05 3.63
CA LEU A 109 -14.78 3.92 3.34
C LEU A 109 -14.96 3.00 4.56
N ILE A 110 -13.90 2.77 5.35
CA ILE A 110 -13.98 1.99 6.58
C ILE A 110 -14.79 2.75 7.65
N THR A 111 -14.60 4.06 7.75
CA THR A 111 -15.39 4.92 8.65
C THR A 111 -16.87 4.87 8.29
N LEU A 112 -17.21 5.02 7.01
CA LEU A 112 -18.59 4.93 6.53
C LEU A 112 -19.17 3.53 6.77
N ALA A 113 -18.39 2.47 6.56
CA ALA A 113 -18.83 1.10 6.83
C ALA A 113 -19.08 0.86 8.34
N SER A 114 -18.34 1.54 9.21
CA SER A 114 -18.54 1.49 10.65
C SER A 114 -19.81 2.23 11.06
N ILE A 115 -20.09 3.38 10.43
CA ILE A 115 -21.32 4.15 10.65
C ILE A 115 -22.55 3.35 10.16
N ASP A 116 -22.49 2.77 8.96
CA ASP A 116 -23.56 1.93 8.38
C ASP A 116 -23.90 0.72 9.26
N ARG A 117 -22.92 0.18 9.99
CA ARG A 117 -23.13 -0.93 10.93
C ARG A 117 -23.71 -0.49 12.28
N CYS A 118 -23.49 0.76 12.68
CA CYS A 118 -24.00 1.32 13.93
C CYS A 118 -25.42 1.85 13.82
N LEU A 119 -25.88 2.13 12.59
CA LEU A 119 -27.24 2.60 12.29
C LEU A 119 -28.22 1.42 12.13
#